data_AF-A0A2N3VXU5-F1
#
_entry.id   AF-A0A2N3VXU5-F1
#
_cell.length_a   1.000
_cell.length_b   1.000
_cell.length_c   1.000
_cell.angle_alpha   90.00
_cell.angle_beta   90.00
_cell.angle_gamma   90.00
#
_symmetry.space_group_name_H-M   'P 1'
#
loop_
_entity.id
_entity.type
_entity.pdbx_description
1 polymer ?
#
loop_
_entity_poly.entity_id
_entity_poly.type
_entity_poly.pdbx_seq_one_letter_code
_entity_poly.pdbx_strand_id
1 'polypeptide(L)'
;MEQYKSTLAEAEHIAALLRVALARAGVTEAQAARVRPLVTGAGRGYVELGALHVKDAHRLLDALGPAAGGSAAGYAPVASPSNAPPANR
;
A
#
# COMPACT_ATOMS: atom_id res chain seq x y z
N MET A 1 -22.04 -10.55 8.87
CA MET A 1 -21.79 -9.10 9.02
C MET A 1 -20.67 -8.78 9.99
N GLU A 2 -20.50 -9.51 11.09
CA GLU A 2 -19.44 -9.24 12.09
C GLU A 2 -18.02 -9.34 11.54
N GLN A 3 -17.73 -10.34 10.71
CA GLN A 3 -16.42 -10.50 10.06
C GLN A 3 -16.05 -9.27 9.21
N TYR A 4 -16.98 -8.77 8.39
CA TYR A 4 -16.76 -7.56 7.59
C TYR A 4 -16.42 -6.34 8.47
N LYS A 5 -17.16 -6.14 9.56
CA LYS A 5 -16.91 -5.04 10.51
C LYS A 5 -15.54 -5.17 11.18
N SER A 6 -15.15 -6.38 11.56
CA SER A 6 -13.84 -6.66 12.15
C SER A 6 -12.72 -6.36 11.16
N THR A 7 -12.83 -6.86 9.93
CA THR A 7 -11.82 -6.63 8.89
C THR A 7 -11.72 -5.16 8.49
N LEU A 8 -12.84 -4.44 8.47
CA LEU A 8 -12.83 -3.00 8.21
C LEU A 8 -12.11 -2.24 9.32
N ALA A 9 -12.40 -2.54 10.58
CA ALA A 9 -11.74 -1.91 11.73
C ALA A 9 -10.22 -2.15 11.73
N GLU A 10 -9.80 -3.37 11.37
CA GLU A 10 -8.38 -3.71 11.22
C GLU A 10 -7.74 -2.90 10.07
N ALA A 11 -8.38 -2.85 8.90
CA ALA A 11 -7.88 -2.07 7.76
C ALA A 11 -7.82 -0.57 8.09
N GLU A 12 -8.80 -0.02 8.82
CA GLU A 12 -8.81 1.36 9.29
C GLU A 12 -7.64 1.66 10.23
N HIS A 13 -7.38 0.76 11.18
CA HIS A 13 -6.27 0.88 12.10
C HIS A 13 -4.92 0.90 11.36
N ILE A 14 -4.69 -0.04 10.45
CA ILE A 14 -3.45 -0.10 9.66
C ILE A 14 -3.31 1.13 8.75
N ALA A 15 -4.40 1.57 8.12
CA ALA A 15 -4.40 2.79 7.30
C ALA A 15 -4.01 4.02 8.14
N ALA A 16 -4.52 4.15 9.36
CA ALA A 16 -4.16 5.24 10.26
C ALA A 16 -2.66 5.22 10.64
N LEU A 17 -2.11 4.04 10.95
CA LEU A 17 -0.67 3.89 11.23
C LEU A 17 0.19 4.29 10.03
N LEU A 18 -0.19 3.91 8.82
CA LEU A 18 0.51 4.30 7.59
C LEU A 18 0.47 5.82 7.35
N ARG A 19 -0.66 6.47 7.62
CA ARG A 19 -0.76 7.94 7.53
C ARG A 19 0.18 8.62 8.51
N VAL A 20 0.26 8.12 9.75
CA VAL A 20 1.19 8.64 10.77
C VAL A 20 2.63 8.42 10.35
N ALA A 21 2.97 7.25 9.80
CA ALA A 21 4.31 6.97 9.29
C ALA A 21 4.71 7.93 8.15
N LEU A 22 3.81 8.17 7.19
CA LEU A 22 4.00 9.13 6.10
C LEU A 22 4.19 10.56 6.64
N ALA A 23 3.36 10.99 7.57
CA ALA A 23 3.48 12.31 8.19
C ALA A 23 4.82 12.49 8.91
N ARG A 24 5.28 11.48 9.66
CA ARG A 24 6.60 11.46 10.30
C ARG A 24 7.75 11.49 9.29
N ALA A 25 7.53 10.93 8.10
CA ALA A 25 8.47 10.95 6.99
C ALA A 25 8.49 12.30 6.23
N GLY A 26 7.72 13.29 6.67
CA GLY A 26 7.63 14.60 6.03
C GLY A 26 6.78 14.62 4.76
N VAL A 27 5.95 13.60 4.55
CA VAL A 27 4.94 13.58 3.48
C VAL A 27 3.77 14.47 3.88
N THR A 28 3.24 15.24 2.93
CA THR A 28 2.14 16.18 3.21
C THR A 28 0.88 15.45 3.67
N GLU A 29 0.07 16.10 4.50
CA GLU A 29 -1.21 15.55 4.95
C GLU A 29 -2.13 15.19 3.77
N ALA A 30 -2.14 16.03 2.72
CA ALA A 30 -2.92 15.78 1.51
C ALA A 30 -2.50 14.48 0.78
N GLN A 31 -1.22 14.11 0.82
CA GLN A 31 -0.74 12.84 0.27
C GLN A 31 -0.98 11.69 1.23
N ALA A 32 -0.78 11.87 2.54
CA ALA A 32 -1.10 10.86 3.54
C ALA A 32 -2.60 10.50 3.53
N ALA A 33 -3.48 11.47 3.33
CA ALA A 33 -4.94 11.27 3.23
C ALA A 33 -5.37 10.36 2.06
N ARG A 34 -4.46 10.06 1.11
CA ARG A 34 -4.70 9.10 0.02
C ARG A 34 -4.64 7.64 0.49
N VAL A 35 -4.08 7.38 1.67
CA VAL A 35 -4.08 6.04 2.26
C VAL A 35 -5.49 5.72 2.72
N ARG A 36 -6.11 4.66 2.20
CA ARG A 36 -7.49 4.29 2.49
C ARG A 36 -7.62 2.81 2.85
N PRO A 37 -8.44 2.45 3.85
CA PRO A 37 -8.83 1.07 4.04
C PRO A 37 -9.75 0.63 2.90
N LEU A 38 -9.60 -0.61 2.46
CA LEU A 38 -10.45 -1.21 1.44
C LEU A 38 -10.82 -2.62 1.87
N VAL A 39 -12.11 -2.91 1.96
CA VAL A 39 -12.61 -4.28 2.21
C VAL A 39 -13.43 -4.71 1.00
N THR A 40 -13.06 -5.83 0.41
CA THR A 40 -13.79 -6.39 -0.73
C THR A 40 -15.12 -7.02 -0.28
N GLY A 41 -16.05 -7.22 -1.21
CA GLY A 41 -17.29 -7.96 -0.95
C GLY A 41 -17.07 -9.39 -0.47
N ALA A 42 -15.89 -9.97 -0.70
CA ALA A 42 -15.46 -11.27 -0.19
C ALA A 42 -14.89 -11.23 1.24
N GLY A 43 -14.91 -10.07 1.92
CA GLY A 43 -14.43 -9.91 3.28
C GLY A 43 -12.91 -9.83 3.43
N ARG A 44 -12.16 -9.69 2.33
CA ARG A 44 -10.70 -9.48 2.38
C ARG A 44 -10.37 -8.00 2.60
N GLY A 45 -9.50 -7.71 3.56
CA GLY A 45 -9.03 -6.38 3.91
C GLY A 45 -7.73 -6.01 3.21
N TYR A 46 -7.64 -4.75 2.80
CA TYR A 46 -6.53 -4.14 2.09
C TYR A 46 -6.31 -2.72 2.59
N VAL A 47 -5.12 -2.17 2.35
CA VAL A 47 -4.86 -0.74 2.45
C VAL A 47 -4.39 -0.23 1.10
N GLU A 48 -5.17 0.66 0.52
CA GLU A 48 -4.84 1.34 -0.72
C GLU A 48 -3.92 2.53 -0.41
N LEU A 49 -2.72 2.50 -0.96
CA LEU A 49 -1.85 3.66 -1.08
C LEU A 49 -2.06 4.14 -2.52
N GLY A 50 -2.82 5.22 -2.72
CA GLY A 50 -3.00 5.79 -4.06
C GLY A 50 -1.65 6.19 -4.70
N ALA A 51 -1.67 6.90 -5.84
CA ALA A 51 -0.42 7.31 -6.49
C ALA A 51 0.48 8.14 -5.54
N LEU A 52 1.65 7.59 -5.22
CA LEU A 52 2.68 8.21 -4.40
C LEU A 52 3.84 8.65 -5.29
N HIS A 53 4.29 9.89 -5.13
CA HIS A 53 5.44 10.36 -5.87
C HIS A 53 6.70 9.61 -5.41
N VAL A 54 7.64 9.33 -6.32
CA VAL A 54 8.83 8.49 -6.04
C VAL A 54 9.62 9.00 -4.81
N LYS A 55 9.75 10.32 -4.67
CA LYS A 55 10.41 10.94 -3.50
C LYS A 55 9.72 10.61 -2.17
N ASP A 56 8.38 10.58 -2.16
CA ASP A 56 7.61 10.28 -0.96
C ASP A 56 7.58 8.77 -0.67
N ALA A 57 7.66 7.93 -1.71
CA ALA A 57 7.86 6.49 -1.54
C ALA A 57 9.20 6.16 -0.88
N HIS A 58 10.28 6.86 -1.25
CA HIS A 58 11.57 6.73 -0.58
C HIS A 58 11.49 7.12 0.90
N ARG A 59 10.86 8.27 1.20
CA ARG A 59 10.66 8.72 2.59
C ARG A 59 9.87 7.71 3.41
N LEU A 60 8.83 7.11 2.83
CA LEU A 60 8.06 6.05 3.47
C LEU A 60 8.95 4.84 3.78
N LEU A 61 9.77 4.38 2.84
CA LEU A 61 10.69 3.25 3.06
C LEU A 61 11.71 3.55 4.16
N ASP A 62 12.28 4.75 4.17
CA ASP A 62 13.21 5.18 5.22
C ASP A 62 12.52 5.21 6.61
N ALA A 63 11.25 5.64 6.65
CA ALA A 63 10.47 5.70 7.89
C ALA A 63 10.04 4.32 8.41
N LEU A 64 9.86 3.32 7.53
CA LEU A 64 9.53 1.94 7.91
C LEU A 64 10.77 1.15 8.38
N GLY A 65 11.97 1.61 8.03
CA GLY A 65 13.24 1.00 8.40
C GLY A 65 13.49 -0.37 7.72
N PRO A 66 14.72 -0.91 7.85
CA PRO A 66 15.12 -2.16 7.18
C PRO A 66 14.40 -3.42 7.71
N ALA A 67 13.58 -3.31 8.78
CA ALA A 67 12.87 -4.43 9.38
C ALA A 67 11.57 -4.83 8.64
N ALA A 68 11.16 -4.12 7.60
CA ALA A 68 10.07 -4.54 6.72
C ALA A 68 10.40 -5.82 5.88
N GLY A 69 11.62 -6.37 6.02
CA GLY A 69 12.06 -7.65 5.46
C GLY A 69 11.68 -8.91 6.26
N GLY A 70 10.79 -8.81 7.24
CA GLY A 70 10.27 -9.97 7.98
C GLY A 70 9.09 -10.64 7.27
N SER A 71 9.38 -11.71 6.51
CA SER A 71 8.45 -12.57 5.76
C SER A 71 8.06 -12.11 4.35
N ALA A 72 9.05 -11.99 3.47
CA ALA A 72 8.87 -12.10 2.01
C ALA A 72 8.65 -13.57 1.56
N ALA A 73 7.94 -14.39 2.34
CA ALA A 73 7.61 -15.76 1.97
C ALA A 73 6.41 -15.86 0.99
N GLY A 74 5.92 -14.75 0.44
CA GLY A 74 4.66 -14.75 -0.32
C GLY A 74 4.54 -13.80 -1.51
N TYR A 75 5.53 -12.95 -1.82
CA TYR A 75 5.41 -12.01 -2.94
C TYR A 75 6.37 -12.38 -4.08
N ALA A 76 5.91 -13.26 -4.98
CA ALA A 76 6.52 -13.41 -6.29
C ALA A 76 6.03 -12.25 -7.18
N PRO A 77 6.91 -11.40 -7.73
CA PRO A 77 6.48 -10.38 -8.69
C PRO A 77 5.87 -11.09 -9.91
N VAL A 78 4.60 -10.80 -10.21
CA VAL A 78 4.00 -11.18 -11.48
C VAL A 78 4.79 -10.47 -12.58
N ALA A 79 5.48 -11.23 -13.42
CA ALA A 79 6.19 -10.71 -14.57
C ALA A 79 5.21 -9.87 -15.41
N SER A 80 5.51 -8.59 -15.62
CA SER A 80 4.76 -7.77 -16.55
C SER A 80 4.81 -8.43 -17.93
N PRO A 81 3.67 -8.64 -18.62
CA PRO A 81 3.72 -9.15 -19.98
C PRO A 81 4.48 -8.13 -20.83
N SER A 82 5.53 -8.63 -21.48
CA SER A 82 6.39 -7.91 -22.40
C SER A 82 5.54 -7.23 -23.47
N ASN A 83 5.44 -5.89 -23.40
CA ASN A 83 4.77 -5.10 -24.42
C ASN A 83 5.80 -4.80 -25.53
N ALA A 84 6.16 -5.82 -26.29
CA ALA A 84 6.95 -5.64 -27.51
C ALA A 84 6.04 -5.01 -28.58
N PRO A 85 6.44 -3.90 -29.22
CA PRO A 85 5.65 -3.32 -30.30
C PRO A 85 5.59 -4.30 -31.49
N PRO A 86 4.47 -4.33 -32.25
CA PRO A 86 4.36 -5.20 -33.41
C PRO A 86 5.38 -4.80 -34.47
N ALA A 87 6.14 -5.79 -34.94
CA ALA A 87 7.04 -5.62 -36.08
C ALA A 87 6.20 -5.39 -37.35
N ASN A 88 6.27 -4.19 -37.90
CA ASN A 88 5.70 -3.87 -39.21
C ASN A 88 6.43 -4.68 -40.29
N ARG A 89 5.69 -5.46 -41.08
CA ARG A 89 6.12 -6.00 -42.37
C ARG A 89 5.27 -5.38 -43.48
#